data_AF-A0A1V3SUH9-F1
#
_entry.id   AF-A0A1V3SUH9-F1
#
_cell.length_a   1.000
_cell.length_b   1.000
_cell.length_c   1.000
_cell.angle_alpha   90.00
_cell.angle_beta   90.00
_cell.angle_gamma   90.00
#
_symmetry.space_group_name_H-M   'P 1'
#
loop_
_entity.id
_entity.type
_entity.pdbx_description
1 polymer ?
#
loop_
_entity_poly.entity_id
_entity_poly.type
_entity_poly.pdbx_seq_one_letter_code
_entity_poly.pdbx_strand_id
1 'polypeptide(L)'
;MEPIEINDPALIQNMLKAIVLTGKGFTTDCLLVDVFEAGMSYPDYFKAMGEDPTAYYEGKAPAWESYHLRQGKKVFMVYGMGQRGRRMQFTETP
;
A
#
# COMPACT_ATOMS: atom_id res chain seq x y z
N MET A 1 12.92 -3.49 5.95
CA MET A 1 12.13 -4.69 5.60
C MET A 1 12.47 -5.08 4.15
N GLU A 2 12.49 -6.37 3.80
CA GLU A 2 12.86 -6.81 2.43
C GLU A 2 11.80 -6.37 1.41
N PRO A 3 12.20 -5.89 0.22
CA PRO A 3 11.24 -5.51 -0.81
C PRO A 3 10.49 -6.76 -1.31
N ILE A 4 9.19 -6.61 -1.51
CA ILE A 4 8.33 -7.67 -2.02
C ILE A 4 7.68 -7.24 -3.33
N GLU A 5 7.50 -8.19 -4.22
CA GLU A 5 6.76 -8.04 -5.47
C GLU A 5 5.85 -9.25 -5.66
N ILE A 6 4.56 -9.00 -5.84
CA ILE A 6 3.52 -10.02 -5.94
C ILE A 6 2.66 -9.70 -7.15
N ASN A 7 2.38 -10.72 -7.95
CA ASN A 7 1.53 -10.64 -9.16
C ASN A 7 0.27 -11.51 -9.05
N ASP A 8 0.02 -12.09 -7.89
CA ASP A 8 -1.17 -12.91 -7.60
C ASP A 8 -2.22 -12.05 -6.88
N PRO A 9 -3.37 -11.75 -7.51
CA PRO A 9 -4.40 -10.90 -6.91
C PRO A 9 -4.94 -11.38 -5.56
N ALA A 10 -5.03 -12.70 -5.33
CA ALA A 10 -5.53 -13.24 -4.07
C ALA A 10 -4.50 -13.03 -2.96
N LEU A 11 -3.22 -13.25 -3.24
CA LEU A 11 -2.14 -12.94 -2.30
C LEU A 11 -2.06 -11.44 -2.03
N ILE A 12 -2.21 -10.61 -3.05
CA ILE A 12 -2.21 -9.14 -2.90
C ILE A 12 -3.32 -8.71 -1.94
N GLN A 13 -4.56 -9.16 -2.14
CA GLN A 13 -5.66 -8.80 -1.24
C GLN A 13 -5.40 -9.25 0.20
N ASN A 14 -4.85 -10.44 0.41
CA ASN A 14 -4.53 -10.92 1.75
C ASN A 14 -3.45 -10.07 2.43
N MET A 15 -2.42 -9.66 1.68
CA MET A 15 -1.38 -8.76 2.17
C MET A 15 -1.95 -7.40 2.57
N LEU A 16 -2.77 -6.80 1.72
CA LEU A 16 -3.35 -5.47 1.96
C LEU A 16 -4.27 -5.42 3.17
N LYS A 17 -4.98 -6.53 3.48
CA LYS A 17 -5.80 -6.64 4.70
C LYS A 17 -4.99 -6.55 5.99
N ALA A 18 -3.73 -6.99 5.93
CA ALA A 18 -2.85 -7.03 7.08
C ALA A 18 -1.98 -5.76 7.23
N ILE A 19 -2.08 -4.82 6.28
CA ILE A 19 -1.30 -3.58 6.30
C ILE A 19 -2.08 -2.48 7.01
N VAL A 20 -1.45 -1.91 8.04
CA VAL A 20 -1.94 -0.78 8.83
C VAL A 20 -0.90 0.32 8.79
N LEU A 21 -1.30 1.54 8.44
CA LEU A 21 -0.44 2.71 8.32
C LEU A 21 -0.85 3.76 9.35
N THR A 22 0.09 4.18 10.19
CA THR A 22 -0.14 5.18 11.26
C THR A 22 0.86 6.33 11.17
N GLY A 23 0.72 7.39 11.96
CA GLY A 23 1.69 8.50 11.97
C GLY A 23 1.19 9.73 11.20
N LYS A 24 2.10 10.46 10.54
CA LYS A 24 1.76 11.73 9.86
C LYS A 24 1.38 11.50 8.40
N GLY A 25 0.30 12.15 7.97
CA GLY A 25 -0.20 12.10 6.59
C GLY A 25 -1.30 11.06 6.43
N PHE A 26 -1.23 10.26 5.37
CA PHE A 26 -2.16 9.17 5.11
C PHE A 26 -2.00 8.05 6.16
N THR A 27 -3.11 7.74 6.82
CA THR A 27 -3.24 6.68 7.83
C THR A 27 -4.43 5.82 7.49
N THR A 28 -4.29 4.51 7.70
CA THR A 28 -5.35 3.54 7.47
C THR A 28 -5.15 2.33 8.36
N ASP A 29 -6.25 1.78 8.82
CA ASP A 29 -6.37 0.55 9.61
C ASP A 29 -6.58 -0.68 8.71
N CYS A 30 -6.79 -0.50 7.41
CA CYS A 30 -6.81 -1.58 6.43
C CYS A 30 -6.58 -1.03 5.02
N LEU A 31 -5.36 -1.17 4.50
CA LEU A 31 -5.01 -0.64 3.17
C LEU A 31 -5.87 -1.23 2.04
N LEU A 32 -6.42 -2.43 2.21
CA LEU A 32 -7.33 -3.02 1.23
C LEU A 32 -8.60 -2.18 1.02
N VAL A 33 -9.13 -1.57 2.09
CA VAL A 33 -10.35 -0.75 2.01
C VAL A 33 -10.09 0.47 1.15
N ASP A 34 -8.98 1.17 1.36
CA ASP A 34 -8.62 2.35 0.57
C ASP A 34 -8.40 2.01 -0.92
N VAL A 35 -7.83 0.83 -1.19
CA VAL A 35 -7.63 0.31 -2.56
C VAL A 35 -8.98 0.02 -3.24
N PHE A 36 -9.95 -0.53 -2.50
CA PHE A 36 -11.31 -0.75 -3.00
C PHE A 36 -12.06 0.56 -3.23
N GLU A 37 -11.92 1.54 -2.34
CA GLU A 37 -12.48 2.88 -2.50
C GLU A 37 -11.88 3.63 -3.70
N ALA A 38 -10.60 3.38 -4.02
CA ALA A 38 -9.95 3.83 -5.25
C ALA A 38 -10.43 3.09 -6.52
N GLY A 39 -11.39 2.16 -6.40
CA GLY A 39 -11.95 1.43 -7.52
C GLY A 39 -11.05 0.32 -8.07
N MET A 40 -10.13 -0.21 -7.25
CA MET A 40 -9.31 -1.37 -7.55
C MET A 40 -9.78 -2.62 -6.82
N SER A 41 -10.78 -3.30 -7.37
CA SER A 41 -11.32 -4.53 -6.79
C SER A 41 -10.41 -5.76 -6.93
N TYR A 42 -9.47 -5.74 -7.89
CA TYR A 42 -8.67 -6.91 -8.25
C TYR A 42 -7.27 -6.49 -8.76
N PRO A 43 -6.41 -5.96 -7.88
CA PRO A 43 -5.05 -5.58 -8.25
C PRO A 43 -4.25 -6.77 -8.79
N ASP A 44 -3.58 -6.57 -9.92
CA ASP A 44 -2.78 -7.58 -10.63
C ASP A 44 -1.28 -7.49 -10.32
N TYR A 45 -0.87 -6.42 -9.65
CA TYR A 45 0.52 -6.17 -9.28
C TYR A 45 0.57 -5.41 -7.97
N PHE A 46 1.48 -5.84 -7.10
CA PHE A 46 1.80 -5.19 -5.84
C PHE A 46 3.30 -5.20 -5.64
N LYS A 47 3.84 -4.05 -5.25
CA LYS A 47 5.22 -3.92 -4.82
C LYS A 47 5.29 -3.09 -3.56
N ALA A 48 6.04 -3.57 -2.57
CA ALA A 48 6.30 -2.81 -1.36
C ALA A 48 7.80 -2.80 -1.05
N MET A 49 8.31 -1.63 -0.63
CA MET A 49 9.73 -1.44 -0.35
C MET A 49 9.96 -0.31 0.66
N GLY A 50 11.17 -0.29 1.23
CA GLY A 50 11.55 0.62 2.30
C GLY A 50 11.19 0.09 3.69
N GLU A 51 11.40 0.91 4.71
CA GLU A 51 11.16 0.52 6.09
C GLU A 51 10.57 1.68 6.89
N ASP A 52 9.33 1.51 7.38
CA ASP A 52 8.59 2.51 8.13
C ASP A 52 8.28 2.02 9.55
N PRO A 53 8.78 2.71 10.60
CA PRO A 53 8.47 2.37 11.99
C PRO A 53 7.00 2.62 12.35
N THR A 54 6.29 3.40 11.55
CA THR A 54 4.86 3.73 11.73
C THR A 54 3.94 2.97 10.75
N ALA A 55 4.50 2.07 9.94
CA ALA A 55 3.73 1.09 9.19
C ALA A 55 3.81 -0.29 9.88
N TYR A 56 2.71 -1.02 9.82
CA TYR A 56 2.53 -2.32 10.45
C TYR A 56 2.04 -3.32 9.42
N TYR A 57 2.58 -4.53 9.49
CA TYR A 57 2.13 -5.68 8.72
C TYR A 57 1.86 -6.83 9.68
N GLU A 58 0.63 -7.36 9.68
CA GLU A 58 0.18 -8.39 10.64
C GLU A 58 0.42 -7.99 12.11
N GLY A 59 0.25 -6.70 12.42
CA GLY A 59 0.49 -6.15 13.76
C GLY A 59 1.96 -5.97 14.14
N LYS A 60 2.91 -6.23 13.23
CA LYS A 60 4.35 -6.05 13.45
C LYS A 60 4.86 -4.81 12.72
N ALA A 61 5.61 -3.99 13.44
CA ALA A 61 6.42 -2.90 12.89
C ALA A 61 7.92 -3.24 13.05
N PRO A 62 8.81 -2.69 12.21
CA PRO A 62 8.52 -1.81 11.07
C PRO A 62 8.06 -2.61 9.83
N ALA A 63 7.16 -2.02 9.05
CA ALA A 63 6.74 -2.56 7.75
C ALA A 63 7.29 -1.72 6.59
N TRP A 64 6.71 -1.81 5.39
CA TRP A 64 7.19 -1.08 4.21
C TRP A 64 6.82 0.41 4.23
N GLU A 65 7.69 1.23 3.63
CA GLU A 65 7.46 2.67 3.46
C GLU A 65 6.53 2.98 2.29
N SER A 66 6.73 2.26 1.20
CA SER A 66 6.08 2.53 -0.07
C SER A 66 5.35 1.29 -0.55
N TYR A 67 4.16 1.53 -1.10
CA TYR A 67 3.25 0.52 -1.62
C TYR A 67 2.81 0.96 -3.01
N HIS A 68 2.98 0.10 -3.99
CA HIS A 68 2.61 0.33 -5.37
C HIS A 68 1.66 -0.79 -5.79
N LEU A 69 0.42 -0.44 -6.11
CA LEU A 69 -0.56 -1.33 -6.68
C LEU A 69 -0.88 -0.92 -8.11
N ARG A 70 -1.17 -1.91 -8.95
CA ARG A 70 -1.72 -1.69 -10.28
C ARG A 70 -2.85 -2.67 -10.56
N GLN A 71 -3.84 -2.20 -11.30
CA GLN A 71 -4.90 -2.99 -11.90
C GLN A 71 -5.14 -2.49 -13.32
N GLY A 72 -4.62 -3.19 -14.32
CA GLY A 72 -4.65 -2.73 -15.72
C GLY A 72 -4.02 -1.34 -15.87
N LYS A 73 -4.84 -0.33 -16.18
CA LYS A 73 -4.42 1.08 -16.33
C LYS A 73 -4.48 1.91 -15.04
N LYS A 74 -5.02 1.35 -13.96
CA LYS A 74 -5.14 2.06 -12.68
C LYS A 74 -3.91 1.79 -11.82
N VAL A 75 -3.35 2.83 -11.22
CA VAL A 75 -2.16 2.77 -10.35
C VAL A 75 -2.46 3.48 -9.04
N PHE A 76 -2.17 2.82 -7.92
CA PHE A 76 -2.37 3.33 -6.57
C PHE A 76 -1.07 3.23 -5.83
N MET A 77 -0.55 4.36 -5.40
CA MET A 77 0.72 4.45 -4.72
C MET A 77 0.51 5.10 -3.36
N VAL A 78 1.01 4.44 -2.32
CA VAL A 78 1.21 5.07 -1.02
C VAL A 78 2.70 5.21 -0.81
N TYR A 79 3.16 6.43 -0.58
CA TYR A 79 4.58 6.70 -0.43
C TYR A 79 4.81 7.96 0.41
N GLY A 80 6.05 8.11 0.87
CA GLY A 80 6.53 9.33 1.48
C GLY A 80 6.76 9.20 2.97
N MET A 81 7.96 9.58 3.37
CA MET A 81 8.37 9.76 4.76
C MET A 81 8.82 11.20 5.04
N GLY A 82 8.89 11.54 6.33
CA GLY A 82 9.44 12.80 6.81
C GLY A 82 8.38 13.88 7.08
N GLN A 83 8.79 15.14 7.09
CA GLN A 83 7.96 16.25 7.59
C GLN A 83 6.64 16.46 6.86
N ARG A 84 6.53 15.99 5.60
CA ARG A 84 5.34 16.12 4.76
C ARG A 84 4.30 15.01 4.98
N GLY A 85 4.64 13.95 5.72
CA GLY A 85 3.78 12.80 5.95
C GLY A 85 3.56 11.91 4.73
N ARG A 86 3.01 10.72 4.97
CA ARG A 86 2.64 9.73 3.97
C ARG A 86 1.58 10.29 3.03
N ARG A 87 1.66 9.97 1.73
CA ARG A 87 0.74 10.44 0.69
C ARG A 87 0.19 9.26 -0.08
N MET A 88 -1.08 9.37 -0.45
CA MET A 88 -1.70 8.47 -1.40
C MET A 88 -1.82 9.18 -2.75
N GLN A 89 -1.57 8.44 -3.83
CA GLN A 89 -1.75 8.90 -5.19
C GLN A 89 -2.47 7.81 -5.97
N PHE A 90 -3.58 8.18 -6.60
CA PHE A 90 -4.29 7.36 -7.55
C PHE A 90 -4.17 7.97 -8.94
N THR A 91 -3.83 7.18 -9.94
CA THR A 91 -3.71 7.61 -11.35
C THR A 91 -4.37 6.57 -12.24
N GLU A 92 -5.16 7.04 -13.22
CA GLU A 92 -5.71 6.21 -14.30
C GLU A 92 -5.05 6.68 -15.59
N THR A 93 -4.21 5.84 -16.20
CA THR A 93 -3.60 6.19 -17.48
C THR A 93 -4.64 6.12 -18.61
N PRO A 94 -4.66 7.10 -19.55
CA PRO A 94 -5.62 7.14 -20.66
C PRO A 94 -5.63 5.89 -21.54
#